data_AF-G3UFG7-F1
#
_entry.id   AF-G3UFG7-F1
#
_cell.length_a   1.000
_cell.length_b   1.000
_cell.length_c   1.000
_cell.angle_alpha   90.00
_cell.angle_beta   90.00
_cell.angle_gamma   90.00
#
_symmetry.space_group_name_H-M   'P 1'
#
loop_
_entity.id
_entity.type
_entity.pdbx_description
1 polymer ?
#
loop_
_entity_poly.entity_id
_entity_poly.type
_entity_poly.pdbx_seq_one_letter_code
_entity_poly.pdbx_strand_id
1 'polypeptide(L)'
;MAALMQQASGLPRLAATLGLCSRGYRAPPPPRRSPGPWWPDPENPLTPRWQLGPRYAAKQFARHGAASGVAPGSLWPSREQLRELEAEEREWCPSLATMQESLREQQLAEEQKRRAREQLIAECMAKMPQMIEDWRRQRRERWEKAQADKERRARLQAEAQERL
;
A
#
# COMPACT_ATOMS: atom_id res chain seq x y z
N MET A 1 73.28 -33.46 -50.96
CA MET A 1 72.33 -32.72 -50.10
C MET A 1 72.01 -33.60 -48.89
N ALA A 2 72.55 -33.26 -47.73
CA ALA A 2 72.34 -34.01 -46.49
C ALA A 2 71.46 -33.19 -45.53
N ALA A 3 70.49 -33.83 -44.88
CA ALA A 3 70.04 -33.45 -43.55
C ALA A 3 69.33 -34.63 -42.87
N LEU A 4 69.80 -34.94 -41.66
CA LEU A 4 69.29 -35.92 -40.71
C LEU A 4 67.78 -35.75 -40.43
N MET A 5 67.07 -36.87 -40.30
CA MET A 5 65.81 -36.90 -39.54
C MET A 5 66.13 -37.23 -38.08
N GLN A 6 65.92 -36.26 -37.18
CA GLN A 6 65.85 -36.50 -35.74
C GLN A 6 64.39 -36.50 -35.26
N GLN A 7 64.16 -37.33 -34.25
CA GLN A 7 62.91 -37.57 -33.53
C GLN A 7 62.46 -36.33 -32.74
N ALA A 8 61.14 -36.22 -32.52
CA ALA A 8 60.60 -35.59 -31.33
C ALA A 8 59.40 -36.39 -30.82
N SER A 9 59.47 -36.70 -29.54
CA SER A 9 58.56 -37.46 -28.70
C SER A 9 57.29 -36.66 -28.36
N GLY A 10 56.13 -37.31 -28.42
CA GLY A 10 54.85 -36.81 -27.89
C GLY A 10 54.17 -37.93 -27.11
N LEU A 11 53.84 -37.64 -25.85
CA LEU A 11 53.37 -38.55 -24.79
C LEU A 11 52.18 -39.45 -25.19
N PRO A 12 52.07 -40.68 -24.66
CA PRO A 12 50.86 -41.49 -24.82
C PRO A 12 49.71 -40.85 -24.02
N ARG A 13 48.64 -40.45 -24.72
CA ARG A 13 47.32 -40.27 -24.11
C ARG A 13 46.92 -41.60 -23.51
N LEU A 14 46.97 -41.72 -22.19
CA LEU A 14 46.35 -42.82 -21.46
C LEU A 14 44.84 -42.78 -21.77
N ALA A 15 44.40 -43.63 -22.69
CA ALA A 15 43.00 -43.98 -22.81
C ALA A 15 42.65 -44.77 -21.55
N ALA A 16 41.99 -44.11 -20.60
CA ALA A 16 41.32 -44.79 -19.51
C ALA A 16 40.23 -45.66 -20.14
N THR A 17 40.54 -46.93 -20.39
CA THR A 17 39.53 -47.97 -20.59
C THR A 17 38.82 -48.10 -19.25
N LEU A 18 37.74 -47.33 -19.07
CA LEU A 18 36.74 -47.61 -18.06
C LEU A 18 36.23 -49.01 -18.36
N GLY A 19 36.72 -49.98 -17.60
CA GLY A 19 36.31 -51.36 -17.70
C GLY A 19 34.79 -51.44 -17.62
N LEU A 20 34.22 -52.26 -18.50
CA LEU A 20 32.84 -52.74 -18.42
C LEU A 20 32.68 -53.55 -17.12
N CYS A 21 32.60 -52.88 -15.99
CA CYS A 21 31.98 -53.42 -14.79
C CYS A 21 30.47 -53.30 -14.95
N SER A 22 29.89 -54.01 -15.93
CA SER A 22 28.44 -54.22 -15.98
C SER A 22 28.07 -55.17 -14.85
N ARG A 23 27.96 -54.64 -13.63
CA ARG A 23 27.21 -55.32 -12.58
C ARG A 23 25.80 -55.53 -13.14
N GLY A 24 25.36 -56.78 -13.29
CA GLY A 24 24.07 -57.17 -13.86
C GLY A 24 22.83 -56.80 -13.03
N TYR A 25 22.89 -55.72 -12.25
CA TYR A 25 21.75 -55.22 -11.49
C TYR A 25 20.92 -54.31 -12.38
N ARG A 26 19.66 -54.70 -12.62
CA ARG A 26 18.69 -53.85 -13.31
C ARG A 26 18.33 -52.68 -12.40
N ALA A 27 18.52 -51.45 -12.87
CA ALA A 27 18.06 -50.27 -12.16
C ALA A 27 16.52 -50.30 -12.02
N PRO A 28 15.96 -49.87 -10.88
CA PRO A 28 14.51 -49.73 -10.74
C PRO A 28 13.98 -48.71 -11.75
N PRO A 29 12.68 -48.79 -12.11
CA PRO A 29 12.08 -47.81 -12.99
C PRO A 29 12.18 -46.39 -12.38
N PRO A 30 12.35 -45.35 -13.21
CA PRO A 30 12.44 -43.99 -12.71
C PRO A 30 11.11 -43.56 -12.06
N PRO A 31 11.13 -42.79 -10.97
CA PRO A 31 9.92 -42.29 -10.34
C PRO A 31 9.20 -41.32 -11.30
N ARG A 32 7.94 -41.61 -11.61
CA ARG A 32 7.08 -40.78 -12.45
C ARG A 32 5.93 -40.22 -11.62
N ARG A 33 5.46 -39.04 -12.01
CA ARG A 33 4.22 -38.49 -11.48
C ARG A 33 3.03 -39.30 -12.02
N SER A 34 2.04 -39.56 -11.17
CA SER A 34 0.77 -40.14 -11.61
C SER A 34 0.12 -39.25 -12.68
N PRO A 35 -0.26 -39.80 -13.84
CA PRO A 35 -0.78 -39.01 -14.96
C PRO A 35 -2.25 -38.59 -14.76
N GLY A 36 -3.01 -39.37 -13.98
CA GLY A 36 -4.43 -39.13 -13.74
C GLY A 36 -4.72 -38.14 -12.60
N PRO A 37 -5.98 -37.67 -12.52
CA PRO A 37 -6.49 -36.93 -11.38
C PRO A 37 -6.33 -37.75 -10.10
N TRP A 38 -6.00 -37.07 -9.00
CA TRP A 38 -5.90 -37.71 -7.68
C TRP A 38 -7.09 -37.30 -6.81
N TRP A 39 -7.86 -38.29 -6.34
CA TRP A 39 -9.03 -38.12 -5.48
C TRP A 39 -8.79 -38.82 -4.14
N PRO A 40 -8.68 -38.08 -3.02
CA PRO A 40 -8.56 -38.70 -1.71
C PRO A 40 -9.86 -39.34 -1.25
N ASP A 41 -9.73 -40.26 -0.30
CA ASP A 41 -10.85 -40.79 0.48
C ASP A 41 -11.34 -39.71 1.47
N PRO A 42 -12.65 -39.32 1.42
CA PRO A 42 -13.23 -38.34 2.33
C PRO A 42 -13.30 -38.80 3.78
N GLU A 43 -13.40 -40.11 4.03
CA GLU A 43 -13.56 -40.66 5.39
C GLU A 43 -12.21 -40.84 6.11
N ASN A 44 -11.10 -40.68 5.39
CA ASN A 44 -9.77 -40.84 5.96
C ASN A 44 -9.37 -39.59 6.76
N PRO A 45 -9.08 -39.71 8.08
CA PRO A 45 -8.71 -38.57 8.92
C PRO A 45 -7.35 -37.96 8.56
N LEU A 46 -6.50 -38.69 7.83
CA LEU A 46 -5.20 -38.19 7.37
C LEU A 46 -5.33 -37.30 6.12
N THR A 47 -6.49 -37.28 5.46
CA THR A 47 -6.73 -36.41 4.31
C THR A 47 -6.85 -34.96 4.78
N PRO A 48 -6.01 -34.03 4.28
CA PRO A 48 -6.13 -32.64 4.66
C PRO A 48 -7.41 -32.03 4.05
N ARG A 49 -8.15 -31.27 4.87
CA ARG A 49 -9.47 -30.72 4.55
C ARG A 49 -9.52 -29.91 3.25
N TRP A 50 -8.44 -29.23 2.86
CA TRP A 50 -8.41 -28.42 1.64
C TRP A 50 -8.52 -29.24 0.35
N GLN A 51 -8.22 -30.55 0.38
CA GLN A 51 -8.35 -31.46 -0.78
C GLN A 51 -9.78 -31.98 -0.94
N LEU A 52 -10.60 -31.89 0.10
CA LEU A 52 -11.99 -32.34 0.09
C LEU A 52 -12.94 -31.26 -0.45
N GLY A 53 -12.49 -30.01 -0.51
CA GLY A 53 -13.31 -28.88 -0.92
C GLY A 53 -13.49 -28.74 -2.45
N PRO A 54 -14.51 -27.97 -2.88
CA PRO A 54 -14.80 -27.73 -4.31
C PRO A 54 -13.64 -27.02 -5.02
N ARG A 55 -12.84 -26.24 -4.30
CA ARG A 55 -11.63 -25.58 -4.81
C ARG A 55 -10.60 -26.59 -5.33
N TYR A 56 -10.45 -27.73 -4.66
CA TYR A 56 -9.53 -28.78 -5.10
C TYR A 56 -10.06 -29.48 -6.36
N ALA A 57 -11.36 -29.77 -6.40
CA ALA A 57 -12.01 -30.33 -7.58
C ALA A 57 -11.87 -29.42 -8.80
N ALA A 58 -12.12 -28.11 -8.65
CA ALA A 58 -11.90 -27.12 -9.70
C ALA A 58 -10.44 -27.08 -10.19
N LYS A 59 -9.47 -27.25 -9.27
CA LYS A 59 -8.04 -27.35 -9.63
C LYS A 59 -7.73 -28.61 -10.42
N GLN A 60 -8.34 -29.75 -10.10
CA GLN A 60 -8.18 -30.98 -10.89
C GLN A 60 -8.81 -30.84 -12.27
N PHE A 61 -9.99 -30.23 -12.36
CA PHE A 61 -10.64 -29.92 -13.63
C PHE A 61 -9.81 -29.00 -14.51
N ALA A 62 -9.25 -27.92 -13.96
CA ALA A 62 -8.39 -27.02 -14.74
C ALA A 62 -7.10 -27.70 -15.25
N ARG A 63 -6.60 -28.73 -14.54
CA ARG A 63 -5.35 -29.42 -14.90
C ARG A 63 -5.56 -30.60 -15.86
N HIS A 64 -6.64 -31.34 -15.69
CA HIS A 64 -6.91 -32.57 -16.44
C HIS A 64 -8.12 -32.43 -17.39
N GLY A 65 -8.77 -31.26 -17.42
CA GLY A 65 -9.97 -31.00 -18.21
C GLY A 65 -11.14 -31.88 -17.79
N ALA A 66 -11.98 -32.22 -18.76
CA ALA A 66 -13.13 -33.11 -18.58
C ALA A 66 -12.74 -34.53 -18.14
N ALA A 67 -11.50 -34.96 -18.37
CA ALA A 67 -11.02 -36.26 -17.91
C ALA A 67 -10.93 -36.36 -16.37
N SER A 68 -11.04 -35.22 -15.66
CA SER A 68 -11.14 -35.20 -14.20
C SER A 68 -12.48 -35.73 -13.65
N GLY A 69 -13.54 -35.77 -14.48
CA GLY A 69 -14.88 -36.22 -14.07
C GLY A 69 -15.66 -35.19 -13.24
N VAL A 70 -15.12 -33.98 -13.04
CA VAL A 70 -15.84 -32.91 -12.32
C VAL A 70 -16.89 -32.29 -13.23
N ALA A 71 -18.12 -32.14 -12.73
CA ALA A 71 -19.20 -31.48 -13.44
C ALA A 71 -18.89 -29.98 -13.67
N PRO A 72 -18.84 -29.49 -14.92
CA PRO A 72 -18.50 -28.09 -15.19
C PRO A 72 -19.44 -27.07 -14.54
N GLY A 73 -20.72 -27.44 -14.35
CA GLY A 73 -21.71 -26.59 -13.69
C GLY A 73 -21.39 -26.30 -12.22
N SER A 74 -20.65 -27.19 -11.54
CA SER A 74 -20.24 -26.99 -10.14
C SER A 74 -19.11 -25.97 -9.98
N LEU A 75 -18.50 -25.51 -11.08
CA LEU A 75 -17.43 -24.51 -11.05
C LEU A 75 -17.96 -23.09 -10.87
N TRP A 76 -19.21 -22.85 -11.28
CA TRP A 76 -19.88 -21.58 -11.08
C TRP A 76 -20.41 -21.48 -9.64
N PRO A 77 -20.48 -20.26 -9.08
CA PRO A 77 -21.08 -20.05 -7.77
C PRO A 77 -22.50 -20.60 -7.70
N SER A 78 -22.88 -21.10 -6.52
CA SER A 78 -24.29 -21.42 -6.27
C SER A 78 -25.12 -20.13 -6.27
N ARG A 79 -26.45 -20.26 -6.40
CA ARG A 79 -27.36 -19.10 -6.35
C ARG A 79 -27.25 -18.32 -5.03
N GLU A 80 -26.96 -19.01 -3.92
CA GLU A 80 -26.79 -18.39 -2.61
C GLU A 80 -25.48 -17.60 -2.56
N GLN A 81 -24.38 -18.23 -2.97
CA GLN A 81 -23.06 -17.57 -3.06
C GLN A 81 -23.09 -16.36 -4.00
N LEU A 82 -23.81 -16.45 -5.12
CA LEU A 82 -23.95 -15.33 -6.05
C LEU A 82 -24.68 -14.14 -5.40
N ARG A 83 -25.74 -14.39 -4.62
CA ARG A 83 -26.47 -13.34 -3.91
C ARG A 83 -25.61 -12.68 -2.83
N GLU A 84 -24.83 -13.46 -2.10
CA GLU A 84 -23.89 -12.95 -1.10
C GLU A 84 -22.83 -12.07 -1.77
N LEU A 85 -22.22 -12.54 -2.87
CA LEU A 85 -21.23 -11.76 -3.64
C LEU A 85 -21.83 -10.46 -4.21
N GLU A 86 -23.04 -10.51 -4.76
CA GLU A 86 -23.73 -9.31 -5.26
C GLU A 86 -24.05 -8.32 -4.12
N ALA A 87 -24.40 -8.80 -2.93
CA ALA A 87 -24.67 -7.95 -1.78
C ALA A 87 -23.37 -7.30 -1.26
N GLU A 88 -22.29 -8.08 -1.15
CA GLU A 88 -20.96 -7.55 -0.79
C GLU A 88 -20.47 -6.52 -1.80
N GLU A 89 -20.62 -6.79 -3.11
CA GLU A 89 -20.24 -5.84 -4.16
C GLU A 89 -21.05 -4.55 -4.07
N ARG A 90 -22.36 -4.62 -3.85
CA ARG A 90 -23.19 -3.41 -3.72
C ARG A 90 -22.84 -2.57 -2.50
N GLU A 91 -22.47 -3.21 -1.40
CA GLU A 91 -22.09 -2.52 -0.16
C GLU A 91 -20.73 -1.82 -0.30
N TRP A 92 -19.74 -2.52 -0.84
CA TRP A 92 -18.35 -2.05 -0.84
C TRP A 92 -17.92 -1.36 -2.14
N CYS A 93 -18.54 -1.70 -3.27
CA CYS A 93 -18.25 -1.17 -4.59
C CYS A 93 -19.43 -0.33 -5.10
N PRO A 94 -19.53 0.95 -4.69
CA PRO A 94 -20.60 1.82 -5.16
C PRO A 94 -20.50 2.03 -6.67
N SER A 95 -21.64 2.41 -7.28
CA SER A 95 -21.67 2.74 -8.70
C SER A 95 -20.79 3.95 -9.05
N LEU A 96 -20.39 4.04 -10.31
CA LEU A 96 -19.64 5.20 -10.80
C LEU A 96 -20.42 6.51 -10.61
N ALA A 97 -21.73 6.49 -10.81
CA ALA A 97 -22.58 7.67 -10.66
C ALA A 97 -22.57 8.19 -9.21
N THR A 98 -22.75 7.29 -8.24
CA THR A 98 -22.69 7.65 -6.80
C THR A 98 -21.33 8.20 -6.39
N MET A 99 -20.23 7.67 -6.95
CA MET A 99 -18.90 8.25 -6.73
C MET A 99 -18.75 9.65 -7.33
N GLN A 100 -19.28 9.89 -8.53
CA GLN A 100 -19.23 11.22 -9.15
C GLN A 100 -20.05 12.25 -8.39
N GLU A 101 -21.22 11.86 -7.86
CA GLU A 101 -22.08 12.73 -7.06
C GLU A 101 -21.42 13.12 -5.74
N SER A 102 -20.90 12.14 -4.99
CA SER A 102 -20.17 12.42 -3.74
C SER A 102 -18.97 13.36 -3.94
N LEU A 103 -18.21 13.20 -5.03
CA LEU A 103 -17.09 14.10 -5.36
C LEU A 103 -17.57 15.51 -5.68
N ARG A 104 -18.68 15.66 -6.42
CA ARG A 104 -19.28 16.97 -6.70
C ARG A 104 -19.73 17.66 -5.41
N GLU A 105 -20.36 16.94 -4.50
CA GLU A 105 -20.79 17.48 -3.20
C GLU A 105 -19.60 17.94 -2.35
N GLN A 106 -18.54 17.13 -2.29
CA GLN A 106 -17.30 17.48 -1.58
C GLN A 106 -16.67 18.75 -2.16
N GLN A 107 -16.55 18.83 -3.49
CA GLN A 107 -16.01 20.02 -4.17
C GLN A 107 -16.83 21.27 -3.88
N LEU A 108 -18.16 21.17 -3.95
CA LEU A 108 -19.05 22.30 -3.63
C LEU A 108 -18.91 22.75 -2.18
N ALA A 109 -18.83 21.81 -1.23
CA ALA A 109 -18.65 22.13 0.18
C ALA A 109 -17.28 22.79 0.46
N GLU A 110 -16.22 22.33 -0.18
CA GLU A 110 -14.88 22.94 -0.09
C GLU A 110 -14.88 24.35 -0.68
N GLU A 111 -15.49 24.55 -1.85
CA GLU A 111 -15.62 25.87 -2.45
C GLU A 111 -16.40 26.84 -1.56
N GLN A 112 -17.51 26.40 -0.96
CA GLN A 112 -18.29 27.23 -0.05
C GLN A 112 -17.47 27.62 1.18
N LYS A 113 -16.74 26.67 1.79
CA LYS A 113 -15.82 26.96 2.91
C LYS A 113 -14.73 27.95 2.50
N ARG A 114 -14.17 27.81 1.30
CA ARG A 114 -13.16 28.73 0.77
C ARG A 114 -13.72 30.14 0.62
N ARG A 115 -14.89 30.28 -0.02
CA ARG A 115 -15.56 31.56 -0.22
C ARG A 115 -15.92 32.23 1.10
N ALA A 116 -16.48 31.49 2.07
CA ALA A 116 -16.81 32.02 3.39
C ALA A 116 -15.55 32.52 4.14
N ARG A 117 -14.44 31.79 4.04
CA ARG A 117 -13.15 32.21 4.60
C ARG A 117 -12.62 33.47 3.93
N GLU A 118 -12.67 33.54 2.61
CA GLU A 118 -12.24 34.72 1.84
C GLU A 118 -13.07 35.95 2.19
N GLN A 119 -14.40 35.81 2.32
CA GLN A 119 -15.31 36.88 2.75
C GLN A 119 -14.97 37.37 4.15
N LEU A 120 -14.78 36.46 5.11
CA LEU A 120 -14.38 36.82 6.47
C LEU A 120 -13.06 37.58 6.50
N ILE A 121 -12.06 37.11 5.74
CA ILE A 121 -10.77 37.82 5.63
C ILE A 121 -10.98 39.21 5.04
N ALA A 122 -11.79 39.35 3.98
CA ALA A 122 -12.07 40.65 3.38
C ALA A 122 -12.75 41.62 4.36
N GLU A 123 -13.75 41.15 5.13
CA GLU A 123 -14.43 41.94 6.16
C GLU A 123 -13.48 42.37 7.28
N CYS A 124 -12.63 41.47 7.77
CA CYS A 124 -11.62 41.79 8.77
C CYS A 124 -10.61 42.81 8.22
N MET A 125 -10.11 42.59 7.01
CA MET A 125 -9.16 43.49 6.35
C MET A 125 -9.77 44.88 6.10
N ALA A 126 -11.06 44.98 5.82
CA ALA A 126 -11.75 46.27 5.69
C ALA A 126 -11.81 47.05 7.02
N LYS A 127 -11.91 46.35 8.16
CA LYS A 127 -11.93 46.97 9.50
C LYS A 127 -10.53 47.30 10.04
N MET A 128 -9.49 46.64 9.52
CA MET A 128 -8.11 46.79 10.00
C MET A 128 -7.58 48.24 10.03
N PRO A 129 -7.81 49.11 9.02
CA PRO A 129 -7.28 50.48 9.04
C PRO A 129 -7.77 51.29 10.25
N GLN A 130 -9.06 51.23 10.55
CA GLN A 130 -9.64 51.91 11.72
C GLN A 130 -9.06 51.37 13.03
N MET A 131 -8.93 50.05 13.14
CA MET A 131 -8.32 49.43 14.32
C MET A 131 -6.86 49.85 14.53
N ILE A 132 -6.09 50.03 13.45
CA ILE A 132 -4.71 50.52 13.50
C ILE A 132 -4.66 51.97 13.99
N GLU A 133 -5.57 52.83 13.52
CA GLU A 133 -5.65 54.23 13.96
C GLU A 133 -6.00 54.34 15.44
N ASP A 134 -7.01 53.61 15.90
CA ASP A 134 -7.40 53.56 17.31
C ASP A 134 -6.26 53.04 18.20
N TRP A 135 -5.56 51.99 17.76
CA TRP A 135 -4.40 51.48 18.49
C TRP A 135 -3.27 52.51 18.59
N ARG A 136 -2.98 53.23 17.50
CA ARG A 136 -1.98 54.31 17.50
C ARG A 136 -2.38 55.44 18.45
N ARG A 137 -3.67 55.81 18.49
CA ARG A 137 -4.20 56.83 19.42
C ARG A 137 -3.99 56.39 20.87
N GLN A 138 -4.44 55.17 21.22
CA GLN A 138 -4.26 54.62 22.57
C GLN A 138 -2.78 54.56 22.98
N ARG A 139 -1.88 54.23 22.05
CA ARG A 139 -0.44 54.21 22.33
C ARG A 139 0.10 55.60 22.69
N ARG A 140 -0.35 56.65 22.00
CA ARG A 140 0.03 58.04 22.32
C ARG A 140 -0.50 58.48 23.67
N GLU A 141 -1.79 58.25 23.93
CA GLU A 141 -2.42 58.56 25.22
C GLU A 141 -1.70 57.89 26.40
N ARG A 142 -1.31 56.61 26.25
CA ARG A 142 -0.53 55.89 27.27
C ARG A 142 0.86 56.49 27.47
N TRP A 143 1.52 56.93 26.40
CA TRP A 143 2.82 57.57 26.48
C TRP A 143 2.74 58.92 27.18
N GLU A 144 1.75 59.75 26.85
CA GLU A 144 1.51 61.04 27.49
C GLU A 144 1.23 60.89 28.98
N LYS A 145 0.37 59.95 29.37
CA LYS A 145 0.12 59.63 30.79
C LYS A 145 1.39 59.21 31.52
N ALA A 146 2.22 58.37 30.88
CA ALA A 146 3.48 57.94 31.47
C ALA A 146 4.48 59.09 31.65
N GLN A 147 4.49 60.08 30.74
CA GLN A 147 5.32 61.28 30.90
C GLN A 147 4.79 62.19 32.01
N ALA A 148 3.48 62.44 32.04
CA ALA A 148 2.85 63.22 33.10
C ALA A 148 3.11 62.61 34.49
N ASP A 149 3.04 61.28 34.61
CA ASP A 149 3.35 60.58 35.86
C ASP A 149 4.83 60.70 36.25
N LYS A 150 5.76 60.66 35.28
CA LYS A 150 7.19 60.91 35.53
C LYS A 150 7.44 62.32 36.02
N GLU A 151 6.86 63.32 35.35
CA GLU A 151 6.97 64.72 35.75
C GLU A 151 6.38 64.96 37.14
N ARG A 152 5.21 64.37 37.43
CA ARG A 152 4.59 64.44 38.76
C ARG A 152 5.48 63.82 39.83
N ARG A 153 6.08 62.66 39.56
CA ARG A 153 7.05 62.02 40.48
C ARG A 153 8.29 62.88 40.69
N ALA A 154 8.83 63.49 39.64
CA ALA A 154 9.99 64.37 39.74
C ALA A 154 9.71 65.62 40.58
N ARG A 155 8.53 66.24 40.42
CA ARG A 155 8.10 67.38 41.25
C ARG A 155 8.00 67.00 42.73
N LEU A 156 7.35 65.88 43.04
CA LEU A 156 7.23 65.39 44.42
C LEU A 156 8.60 65.04 45.04
N GLN A 157 9.55 64.55 44.23
CA GLN A 157 10.92 64.29 44.69
C GLN A 157 11.68 65.58 45.00
N ALA A 158 11.53 66.61 44.17
CA ALA A 158 12.16 67.92 44.42
C ALA A 158 11.62 68.59 45.69
N GLU A 159 10.28 68.58 45.88
CA GLU A 159 9.66 69.10 47.12
C GLU A 159 10.13 68.36 48.38
N ALA A 160 10.42 67.06 48.28
CA ALA A 160 10.95 66.28 49.39
C ALA A 160 12.43 66.59 49.68
N GLN A 161 13.23 66.90 48.64
CA GLN A 161 14.64 67.27 48.80
C GLN A 161 14.83 68.65 49.44
N GLU A 162 13.92 69.60 49.24
CA GLU A 162 13.98 70.92 49.89
C GLU A 162 13.60 70.90 51.39
N ARG A 163 13.04 69.81 51.89
CA ARG A 163 12.62 69.65 53.30
C ARG A 163 13.60 68.84 54.15
N LEU A 164 14.71 68.39 53.57
CA LEU A 164 15.83 67.71 54.24
C LEU A 164 17.02 68.67 54.36
#